data_AF-A0A7S3S0W9-F1
#
_entry.id   AF-A0A7S3S0W9-F1
#
_cell.length_a   1.000
_cell.length_b   1.000
_cell.length_c   1.000
_cell.angle_alpha   90.00
_cell.angle_beta   90.00
_cell.angle_gamma   90.00
#
_symmetry.space_group_name_H-M   'P 1'
#
loop_
_entity.id
_entity.type
_entity.pdbx_description
1 polymer ?
#
loop_
_entity_poly.entity_id
_entity_poly.type
_entity_poly.pdbx_seq_one_letter_code
_entity_poly.pdbx_strand_id
1 'polypeptide(L)'
;MLPEDPVRAFQLCYCGWLILSMLTSSSQYQLFYTWFHSSGIGLASKRGLGAHPSKLYGIITPPALTPLQMRAVGVAFTACLLASLAPLAPRPFLFGAFALSLLYFPQLYAEATLSGHNPILVPAVLLLLACAPSLDAAASPPSPPPPPWPLQLLRVYLASGYVSSGVAKVLCSFRFRRYWGLGTSLQHYFLEGMWSRPADSALTRSVQWRLVKSPRLLTIFASGALLFELSFAVAPFSGRLSPLWCAHGLAFHAGILWLQGLDFVSFWSASLLVFAFPLSSLLSADLRHAFEHEPLWLLPAALYTLLQLLTAVSLYDLWLDDILPFSCCPMFMPPRSPFDPLPKWQTMTTAPLTGNVRRSGSMEPLYWSPCSGVFGLSRADLQKLPQRVVWFGSTTGMPPEAERFVRAECRAKPFLLFANFELSAELKCLLHRWVDAINSGELADAWDGAKMEQLLQLQQAGLDAFRACVDRLPQRTAGPPADCGFSPPTAVLKGE
;
A
#
# COMPACT_ATOMS: atom_id res chain seq x y z
N MET A 1 -12.59 20.45 23.26
CA MET A 1 -12.65 21.56 22.29
C MET A 1 -11.38 21.50 21.46
N LEU A 2 -11.48 21.58 20.13
CA LEU A 2 -10.30 21.67 19.28
C LEU A 2 -9.67 23.08 19.40
N PRO A 3 -8.35 23.22 19.24
CA PRO A 3 -7.68 24.53 19.19
C PRO A 3 -8.25 25.42 18.09
N GLU A 4 -8.20 26.75 18.30
CA GLU A 4 -8.57 27.74 17.27
C GLU A 4 -7.55 27.78 16.12
N ASP A 5 -6.27 27.50 16.39
CA ASP A 5 -5.25 27.36 15.35
C ASP A 5 -5.47 26.05 14.54
N PRO A 6 -5.81 26.14 13.24
CA PRO A 6 -6.03 24.95 12.42
C PRO A 6 -4.78 24.08 12.28
N VAL A 7 -3.57 24.66 12.34
CA VAL A 7 -2.32 23.89 12.26
C VAL A 7 -2.19 23.00 13.49
N ARG A 8 -2.39 23.57 14.68
CA ARG A 8 -2.37 22.82 15.94
C ARG A 8 -3.49 21.78 15.99
N ALA A 9 -4.70 22.13 15.56
CA ALA A 9 -5.83 21.19 15.54
C ALA A 9 -5.55 19.97 14.63
N PHE A 10 -5.05 20.20 13.41
CA PHE A 10 -4.65 19.12 12.50
C PHE A 10 -3.52 18.28 13.10
N GLN A 11 -2.49 18.92 13.66
CA GLN A 11 -1.36 18.21 14.27
C GLN A 11 -1.80 17.28 15.40
N LEU A 12 -2.69 17.73 16.29
CA LEU A 12 -3.21 16.89 17.37
C LEU A 12 -3.98 15.68 16.83
N CYS A 13 -4.86 15.88 15.84
CA CYS A 13 -5.61 14.79 15.22
C CYS A 13 -4.69 13.80 14.50
N TYR A 14 -3.72 14.31 13.73
CA TYR A 14 -2.77 13.50 12.96
C TYR A 14 -1.86 12.67 13.88
N CYS A 15 -1.19 13.31 14.84
CA CYS A 15 -0.31 12.63 15.79
C CYS A 15 -1.10 11.64 16.66
N GLY A 16 -2.31 12.01 17.11
CA GLY A 16 -3.19 11.11 17.85
C GLY A 16 -3.57 9.85 17.06
N TRP A 17 -3.87 10.00 15.76
CA TRP A 17 -4.12 8.87 14.87
C TRP A 17 -2.91 7.96 14.75
N LEU A 18 -1.72 8.52 14.51
CA LEU A 18 -0.48 7.75 14.41
C LEU A 18 -0.17 6.99 15.71
N ILE A 19 -0.38 7.63 16.87
CA ILE A 19 -0.21 6.98 18.19
C ILE A 19 -1.15 5.79 18.29
N LEU A 20 -2.44 5.94 17.93
CA LEU A 20 -3.40 4.84 17.98
C LEU A 20 -3.00 3.69 17.05
N SER A 21 -2.56 3.99 15.82
CA SER A 21 -2.06 2.99 14.87
C SER A 21 -0.83 2.25 15.41
N MET A 22 0.10 2.97 16.05
CA MET A 22 1.27 2.37 16.70
C MET A 22 0.88 1.50 17.91
N LEU A 23 -0.01 1.97 18.77
CA LEU A 23 -0.44 1.21 19.96
C LEU A 23 -1.18 -0.07 19.58
N THR A 24 -1.99 -0.04 18.53
CA THR A 24 -2.78 -1.20 18.09
C THR A 24 -1.98 -2.24 17.31
N SER A 25 -0.92 -1.83 16.60
CA SER A 25 -0.18 -2.72 15.69
C SER A 25 1.27 -3.00 16.07
N SER A 26 1.87 -2.25 17.00
CA SER A 26 3.31 -2.34 17.30
C SER A 26 3.74 -3.74 17.71
N SER A 27 2.98 -4.45 18.54
CA SER A 27 3.32 -5.81 18.98
C SER A 27 3.45 -6.77 17.80
N GLN A 28 2.56 -6.67 16.82
CA GLN A 28 2.57 -7.50 15.61
C GLN A 28 3.72 -7.14 14.68
N TYR A 29 4.01 -5.85 14.51
CA TYR A 29 5.19 -5.40 13.76
C TYR A 29 6.50 -5.89 14.39
N GLN A 30 6.58 -5.89 15.72
CA GLN A 30 7.76 -6.42 16.43
C GLN A 30 7.89 -7.93 16.27
N LEU A 31 6.79 -8.68 16.35
CA LEU A 31 6.78 -10.12 16.12
C LEU A 31 7.25 -10.46 14.70
N PHE A 32 6.66 -9.81 13.71
CA PHE A 32 7.04 -9.95 12.31
C PHE A 32 8.52 -9.63 12.10
N TYR A 33 8.99 -8.48 12.58
CA TYR A 33 10.36 -8.06 12.34
C TYR A 33 11.38 -8.95 13.04
N THR A 34 11.09 -9.42 14.25
CA THR A 34 11.95 -10.36 14.98
C THR A 34 12.15 -11.63 14.16
N TRP A 35 11.06 -12.23 13.67
CA TRP A 35 11.13 -13.38 12.78
C TRP A 35 11.88 -13.05 11.48
N PHE A 36 11.49 -11.97 10.80
CA PHE A 36 12.03 -11.62 9.48
C PHE A 36 13.54 -11.41 9.56
N HIS A 37 14.01 -10.66 10.56
CA HIS A 37 15.42 -10.41 10.82
C HIS A 37 16.23 -11.70 11.04
N SER A 38 15.69 -12.68 11.77
CA SER A 38 16.36 -13.95 12.03
C SER A 38 16.05 -15.07 11.03
N SER A 39 15.21 -14.81 10.02
CA SER A 39 14.68 -15.83 9.11
C SER A 39 15.75 -16.46 8.22
N GLY A 40 16.88 -15.77 8.01
CA GLY A 40 17.90 -16.15 7.04
C GLY A 40 17.45 -16.01 5.57
N ILE A 41 16.29 -15.40 5.31
CA ILE A 41 15.84 -15.06 3.95
C ILE A 41 16.73 -13.94 3.42
N GLY A 42 17.24 -14.06 2.20
CA GLY A 42 18.18 -13.07 1.63
C GLY A 42 17.64 -11.62 1.67
N LEU A 43 16.33 -11.45 1.49
CA LEU A 43 15.67 -10.14 1.53
C LEU A 43 15.59 -9.52 2.92
N ALA A 44 15.72 -10.31 3.99
CA ALA A 44 15.78 -9.80 5.36
C ALA A 44 17.04 -8.97 5.65
N SER A 45 18.01 -8.95 4.74
CA SER A 45 19.19 -8.07 4.79
C SER A 45 18.94 -6.67 4.23
N LYS A 46 17.85 -6.45 3.49
CA LYS A 46 17.56 -5.17 2.81
C LYS A 46 16.64 -4.27 3.62
N ARG A 47 16.77 -2.95 3.49
CA ARG A 47 15.92 -1.94 4.16
C ARG A 47 15.55 -0.86 3.17
N GLY A 48 14.34 -0.33 3.29
CA GLY A 48 13.87 0.76 2.44
C GLY A 48 12.38 1.03 2.62
N LEU A 49 11.87 2.06 1.95
CA LEU A 49 10.43 2.31 1.88
C LEU A 49 9.87 1.72 0.60
N GLY A 50 8.57 1.38 0.58
CA GLY A 50 7.92 0.87 -0.62
C GLY A 50 7.58 -0.62 -0.55
N ALA A 51 7.04 -1.13 -1.65
CA ALA A 51 6.97 -2.58 -1.92
C ALA A 51 8.37 -3.14 -2.22
N HIS A 52 9.25 -2.26 -2.65
CA HIS A 52 10.64 -2.49 -2.93
C HIS A 52 11.42 -1.89 -1.76
N PRO A 53 12.53 -2.48 -1.27
CA PRO A 53 13.34 -1.84 -0.23
C PRO A 53 14.12 -0.67 -0.85
N SER A 54 13.39 0.35 -1.30
CA SER A 54 13.92 1.51 -2.00
C SER A 54 14.66 2.41 -1.03
N LYS A 55 15.81 2.93 -1.46
CA LYS A 55 16.59 3.87 -0.67
C LYS A 55 15.74 5.10 -0.35
N LEU A 56 15.92 5.66 0.84
CA LEU A 56 15.27 6.90 1.22
C LEU A 56 15.72 8.00 0.25
N TYR A 57 14.75 8.68 -0.34
CA TYR A 57 14.94 9.71 -1.36
C TYR A 57 15.75 9.21 -2.58
N GLY A 58 15.77 7.89 -2.83
CA GLY A 58 16.58 7.26 -3.88
C GLY A 58 18.08 7.15 -3.58
N ILE A 59 18.57 7.74 -2.49
CA ILE A 59 20.02 7.91 -2.25
C ILE A 59 20.52 7.33 -0.92
N ILE A 60 19.73 7.39 0.15
CA ILE A 60 20.16 6.99 1.49
C ILE A 60 19.69 5.56 1.77
N THR A 61 20.62 4.63 1.95
CA THR A 61 20.30 3.28 2.43
C THR A 61 20.01 3.34 3.93
N PRO A 62 18.79 3.01 4.40
CA PRO A 62 18.52 3.00 5.83
C PRO A 62 19.32 1.88 6.53
N PRO A 63 19.75 2.10 7.78
CA PRO A 63 20.48 1.08 8.54
C PRO A 63 19.55 -0.10 8.88
N ALA A 64 20.13 -1.30 8.92
CA ALA A 64 19.45 -2.48 9.46
C ALA A 64 19.51 -2.45 10.99
N LEU A 65 18.35 -2.32 11.64
CA LEU A 65 18.26 -2.30 13.09
C LEU A 65 18.14 -3.73 13.66
N THR A 66 18.68 -4.00 14.83
CA THR A 66 18.33 -5.22 15.58
C THR A 66 16.86 -5.13 16.05
N PRO A 67 16.21 -6.25 16.41
CA PRO A 67 14.85 -6.22 16.94
C PRO A 67 14.69 -5.31 18.16
N LEU A 68 15.69 -5.27 19.05
CA LEU A 68 15.69 -4.36 20.21
C LEU A 68 15.80 -2.89 19.79
N GLN A 69 16.69 -2.57 18.84
CA GLN A 69 16.84 -1.21 18.31
C GLN A 69 15.55 -0.75 17.62
N MET A 70 14.93 -1.60 16.80
CA MET A 70 13.67 -1.25 16.15
C MET A 70 12.55 -1.02 17.18
N ARG A 71 12.47 -1.83 18.24
CA ARG A 71 11.54 -1.60 19.35
C ARG A 71 11.78 -0.26 20.03
N ALA A 72 13.04 0.04 20.36
CA ALA A 72 13.42 1.31 20.98
C ALA A 72 13.05 2.51 20.08
N VAL A 73 13.35 2.44 18.78
CA VAL A 73 12.97 3.46 17.80
C VAL A 73 11.44 3.62 17.72
N GLY A 74 10.68 2.53 17.71
CA GLY A 74 9.21 2.59 17.69
C GLY A 74 8.61 3.21 18.96
N VAL A 75 9.18 2.91 20.13
CA VAL A 75 8.80 3.53 21.41
C VAL A 75 9.17 5.01 21.41
N ALA A 76 10.39 5.36 21.00
CA ALA A 76 10.84 6.74 20.92
C ALA A 76 10.01 7.56 19.93
N PHE A 77 9.64 6.97 18.79
CA PHE A 77 8.76 7.59 17.79
C PHE A 77 7.40 7.91 18.41
N THR A 78 6.78 6.93 19.08
CA THR A 78 5.50 7.11 19.76
C THR A 78 5.59 8.14 20.90
N ALA A 79 6.69 8.14 21.66
CA ALA A 79 6.94 9.12 22.71
C ALA A 79 7.11 10.54 22.17
N CYS A 80 7.81 10.71 21.04
CA CYS A 80 7.91 11.99 20.35
C CYS A 80 6.54 12.48 19.87
N LEU A 81 5.71 11.60 19.30
CA LEU A 81 4.34 11.95 18.93
C LEU A 81 3.52 12.39 20.15
N LEU A 82 3.58 11.65 21.26
CA LEU A 82 2.90 12.00 22.51
C LEU A 82 3.38 13.34 23.07
N ALA A 83 4.68 13.56 23.12
CA ALA A 83 5.28 14.81 23.58
C ALA A 83 4.86 15.99 22.69
N SER A 84 4.71 15.79 21.38
CA SER A 84 4.22 16.82 20.46
C SER A 84 2.76 17.22 20.73
N LEU A 85 1.97 16.42 21.46
CA LEU A 85 0.62 16.78 21.89
C LEU A 85 0.62 17.76 23.07
N ALA A 86 1.74 17.88 23.80
CA ALA A 86 1.90 18.89 24.83
C ALA A 86 2.06 20.27 24.20
N PRO A 87 1.67 21.36 24.87
CA PRO A 87 1.81 22.73 24.34
C PRO A 87 3.27 23.22 24.37
N LEU A 88 4.18 22.53 25.06
CA LEU A 88 5.56 22.96 25.22
C LEU A 88 6.44 22.42 24.09
N ALA A 89 6.85 23.31 23.20
CA ALA A 89 7.77 23.05 22.08
C ALA A 89 7.41 21.80 21.25
N PRO A 90 6.25 21.77 20.56
CA PRO A 90 5.85 20.61 19.76
C PRO A 90 6.82 20.26 18.63
N ARG A 91 7.48 21.27 18.05
CA ARG A 91 8.26 21.14 16.81
C ARG A 91 9.53 20.30 16.93
N PRO A 92 10.38 20.44 17.97
CA PRO A 92 11.48 19.51 18.23
C PRO A 92 11.01 18.05 18.29
N PHE A 93 9.86 17.78 18.91
CA PHE A 93 9.31 16.42 18.99
C PHE A 93 8.76 15.93 17.65
N LEU A 94 8.13 16.80 16.85
CA LEU A 94 7.72 16.48 15.48
C LEU A 94 8.93 16.17 14.59
N PHE A 95 10.02 16.93 14.71
CA PHE A 95 11.26 16.68 13.99
C PHE A 95 11.91 15.36 14.44
N GLY A 96 11.92 15.08 15.74
CA GLY A 96 12.34 13.79 16.29
C GLY A 96 11.51 12.63 15.73
N ALA A 97 10.18 12.78 15.69
CA ALA A 97 9.28 11.80 15.11
C ALA A 97 9.55 11.60 13.60
N PHE A 98 9.80 12.68 12.85
CA PHE A 98 10.20 12.61 11.44
C PHE A 98 11.46 11.75 11.26
N ALA A 99 12.54 12.06 12.00
CA ALA A 99 13.79 11.30 11.91
C ALA A 99 13.61 9.82 12.30
N LEU A 100 12.86 9.55 13.36
CA LEU A 100 12.59 8.18 13.82
C LEU A 100 11.69 7.41 12.86
N SER A 101 10.77 8.08 12.16
CA SER A 101 9.93 7.45 11.12
C SER A 101 10.77 6.90 9.96
N LEU A 102 11.81 7.65 9.56
CA LEU A 102 12.78 7.25 8.54
C LEU A 102 13.70 6.10 8.98
N LEU A 103 13.73 5.77 10.27
CA LEU A 103 14.44 4.61 10.80
C LEU A 103 13.50 3.42 11.00
N TYR A 104 12.27 3.66 11.45
CA TYR A 104 11.29 2.65 11.82
C TYR A 104 10.64 1.96 10.62
N PHE A 105 9.97 2.72 9.74
CA PHE A 105 9.19 2.15 8.65
C PHE A 105 10.04 1.35 7.64
N PRO A 106 11.30 1.72 7.35
CA PRO A 106 12.11 0.92 6.44
C PRO A 106 12.45 -0.49 6.91
N GLN A 107 12.29 -0.77 8.20
CA GLN A 107 12.43 -2.13 8.75
C GLN A 107 11.25 -3.03 8.40
N LEU A 108 10.11 -2.44 8.03
CA LEU A 108 8.81 -3.11 7.87
C LEU A 108 8.32 -3.15 6.41
N TYR A 109 9.17 -2.85 5.43
CA TYR A 109 8.80 -2.79 4.00
C TYR A 109 8.19 -4.10 3.43
N ALA A 110 8.49 -5.23 4.07
CA ALA A 110 7.99 -6.56 3.71
C ALA A 110 6.72 -6.98 4.45
N GLU A 111 6.25 -6.17 5.40
CA GLU A 111 5.08 -6.43 6.21
C GLU A 111 3.80 -6.04 5.43
N ALA A 112 2.75 -6.84 5.49
CA ALA A 112 1.57 -6.75 4.62
C ALA A 112 0.76 -5.45 4.73
N THR A 113 0.75 -4.79 5.89
CA THR A 113 0.02 -3.52 6.07
C THR A 113 0.91 -2.30 5.89
N LEU A 114 2.24 -2.44 5.99
CA LEU A 114 3.19 -1.35 5.81
C LEU A 114 3.97 -1.37 4.50
N SER A 115 3.89 -2.47 3.75
CA SER A 115 4.47 -2.58 2.40
C SER A 115 3.79 -1.62 1.42
N GLY A 116 4.46 -1.32 0.32
CA GLY A 116 3.97 -0.37 -0.66
C GLY A 116 4.03 1.06 -0.13
N HIS A 117 2.97 1.82 -0.35
CA HIS A 117 2.97 3.27 -0.16
C HIS A 117 2.38 3.71 1.20
N ASN A 118 1.91 2.80 2.06
CA ASN A 118 1.11 3.20 3.24
C ASN A 118 1.79 4.22 4.17
N PRO A 119 3.03 4.01 4.67
CA PRO A 119 3.66 4.95 5.60
C PRO A 119 4.38 6.12 4.94
N ILE A 120 4.43 6.23 3.60
CA ILE A 120 5.34 7.18 2.93
C ILE A 120 4.96 8.65 3.17
N LEU A 121 3.70 8.92 3.53
CA LEU A 121 3.26 10.28 3.86
C LEU A 121 3.66 10.71 5.28
N VAL A 122 4.03 9.77 6.15
CA VAL A 122 4.36 10.07 7.55
C VAL A 122 5.56 11.01 7.66
N PRO A 123 6.70 10.76 6.98
CA PRO A 123 7.82 11.70 7.00
C PRO A 123 7.42 13.09 6.47
N ALA A 124 6.67 13.15 5.37
CA ALA A 124 6.28 14.40 4.74
C ALA A 124 5.42 15.28 5.66
N VAL A 125 4.38 14.70 6.26
CA VAL A 125 3.49 15.43 7.18
C VAL A 125 4.25 15.90 8.42
N LEU A 126 5.06 15.03 9.04
CA LEU A 126 5.82 15.39 10.24
C LEU A 126 6.84 16.50 9.98
N LEU A 127 7.54 16.47 8.84
CA LEU A 127 8.49 17.52 8.47
C LEU A 127 7.79 18.86 8.24
N LEU A 128 6.70 18.87 7.46
CA LEU A 128 5.95 20.10 7.19
C LEU A 128 5.37 20.71 8.47
N LEU A 129 4.89 19.88 9.41
CA LEU A 129 4.45 20.35 10.73
C LEU A 129 5.61 20.82 11.62
N ALA A 130 6.79 20.19 11.55
CA ALA A 130 7.97 20.66 12.29
C ALA A 130 8.43 22.04 11.78
N CYS A 131 8.16 22.37 10.52
CA CYS A 131 8.37 23.69 9.93
C CYS A 131 7.26 24.71 10.29
N ALA A 132 6.23 24.37 11.06
CA ALA A 132 5.14 25.28 11.37
C ALA A 132 5.44 26.16 12.61
N PRO A 133 5.75 27.45 12.46
CA PRO A 133 6.10 28.33 13.59
C PRO A 133 4.90 28.63 14.50
N SER A 134 3.66 28.53 14.01
CA SER A 134 2.46 28.72 14.82
C SER A 134 2.36 27.75 16.00
N LEU A 135 3.05 26.61 15.94
CA LEU A 135 3.08 25.60 16.99
C LEU A 135 3.90 26.01 18.23
N ASP A 136 4.80 27.00 18.11
CA ASP A 136 5.59 27.53 19.22
C ASP A 136 4.94 28.77 19.86
N ALA A 137 3.90 29.34 19.24
CA ALA A 137 3.23 30.50 19.77
C ALA A 137 2.64 30.17 21.16
N ALA A 138 2.95 31.00 22.15
CA ALA A 138 2.39 30.89 23.49
C ALA A 138 0.85 30.85 23.44
N ALA A 139 0.23 30.39 24.53
CA ALA A 139 -1.23 30.15 24.66
C ALA A 139 -2.15 31.33 24.28
N SER A 140 -1.61 32.51 23.96
CA SER A 140 -2.30 33.63 23.33
C SER A 140 -1.83 33.79 21.88
N PRO A 141 -2.60 33.31 20.88
CA PRO A 141 -2.25 33.52 19.48
C PRO A 141 -2.22 35.03 19.19
N PRO A 142 -1.26 35.51 18.39
CA PRO A 142 -1.32 36.89 17.90
C PRO A 142 -2.64 37.09 17.15
N SER A 143 -3.22 38.28 17.30
CA SER A 143 -4.40 38.71 16.54
C SER A 143 -3.94 39.70 15.47
N PRO A 144 -4.08 39.39 14.17
CA PRO A 144 -4.72 38.20 13.58
C PRO A 144 -3.84 36.93 13.66
N PRO A 145 -4.46 35.73 13.62
CA PRO A 145 -3.72 34.46 13.67
C PRO A 145 -2.77 34.33 12.46
N PRO A 146 -1.62 33.66 12.63
CA PRO A 146 -0.67 33.49 11.55
C PRO A 146 -1.28 32.64 10.42
N PRO A 147 -0.93 32.93 9.15
CA PRO A 147 -1.42 32.14 8.02
C PRO A 147 -1.07 30.65 8.13
N PRO A 148 -1.99 29.73 7.85
CA PRO A 148 -1.78 28.29 7.98
C PRO A 148 -1.04 27.70 6.76
N TRP A 149 0.02 28.37 6.29
CA TRP A 149 0.80 27.99 5.12
C TRP A 149 1.34 26.54 5.16
N PRO A 150 1.70 25.92 6.32
CA PRO A 150 2.18 24.54 6.34
C PRO A 150 1.09 23.55 5.89
N LEU A 151 -0.18 23.82 6.26
CA LEU A 151 -1.31 22.99 5.81
C LEU A 151 -1.59 23.20 4.32
N GLN A 152 -1.40 24.40 3.80
CA GLN A 152 -1.53 24.66 2.36
C GLN A 152 -0.49 23.87 1.55
N LEU A 153 0.78 23.89 1.98
CA LEU A 153 1.84 23.09 1.36
C LEU A 153 1.55 21.60 1.45
N LEU A 154 1.05 21.13 2.60
CA LEU A 154 0.64 19.73 2.75
C LEU A 154 -0.52 19.35 1.80
N ARG A 155 -1.51 20.25 1.59
CA ARG A 155 -2.57 20.03 0.61
C ARG A 155 -2.02 19.91 -0.80
N VAL A 156 -1.08 20.78 -1.18
CA VAL A 156 -0.40 20.73 -2.48
C VAL A 156 0.37 19.42 -2.63
N TYR A 157 1.11 19.00 -1.59
CA TYR A 157 1.83 17.73 -1.55
C TYR A 157 0.88 16.55 -1.82
N LEU A 158 -0.20 16.42 -1.04
CA LEU A 158 -1.15 15.32 -1.18
C LEU A 158 -1.88 15.38 -2.53
N ALA A 159 -2.33 16.57 -2.94
CA ALA A 159 -3.03 16.76 -4.19
C ALA A 159 -2.19 16.31 -5.39
N SER A 160 -0.88 16.61 -5.38
CA SER A 160 0.02 16.17 -6.44
C SER A 160 0.06 14.65 -6.59
N GLY A 161 0.08 13.90 -5.49
CA GLY A 161 0.07 12.43 -5.50
C GLY A 161 -1.24 11.85 -6.03
N TYR A 162 -2.38 12.39 -5.60
CA TYR A 162 -3.69 11.95 -6.10
C TYR A 162 -3.89 12.28 -7.59
N VAL A 163 -3.56 13.50 -8.01
CA VAL A 163 -3.69 13.92 -9.41
C VAL A 163 -2.78 13.09 -10.30
N SER A 164 -1.52 12.90 -9.92
CA SER A 164 -0.58 12.08 -10.70
C SER A 164 -1.01 10.62 -10.82
N SER A 165 -1.54 10.02 -9.74
CA SER A 165 -2.17 8.69 -9.79
C SER A 165 -3.34 8.64 -10.79
N GLY A 166 -4.22 9.64 -10.78
CA GLY A 166 -5.34 9.74 -11.73
C GLY A 166 -4.87 9.94 -13.18
N VAL A 167 -3.90 10.82 -13.40
CA VAL A 167 -3.27 11.05 -14.72
C VAL A 167 -2.61 9.78 -15.22
N ALA A 168 -1.90 9.03 -14.37
CA ALA A 168 -1.27 7.78 -14.76
C ALA A 168 -2.28 6.72 -15.21
N LYS A 169 -3.46 6.63 -14.57
CA LYS A 169 -4.57 5.78 -15.02
C LYS A 169 -5.12 6.19 -16.38
N VAL A 170 -5.24 7.50 -16.64
CA VAL A 170 -5.67 8.03 -17.94
C VAL A 170 -4.63 7.73 -19.03
N LEU A 171 -3.35 7.98 -18.77
CA LEU A 171 -2.26 7.69 -19.71
C LEU A 171 -2.15 6.18 -20.00
N CYS A 172 -2.22 5.34 -18.98
CA CYS A 172 -2.30 3.89 -19.15
C CYS A 172 -3.54 3.51 -19.98
N SER A 173 -4.67 4.19 -19.80
CA SER A 173 -5.87 3.91 -20.58
C SER A 173 -5.66 4.10 -22.08
N PHE A 174 -4.95 5.17 -22.46
CA PHE A 174 -4.56 5.40 -23.85
C PHE A 174 -3.52 4.36 -24.33
N ARG A 175 -2.48 4.10 -23.53
CA ARG A 175 -1.39 3.17 -23.88
C ARG A 175 -1.88 1.75 -24.10
N PHE A 176 -2.82 1.28 -23.30
CA PHE A 176 -3.41 -0.06 -23.38
C PHE A 176 -4.73 -0.10 -24.18
N ARG A 177 -5.14 1.04 -24.77
CA ARG A 177 -6.38 1.19 -25.55
C ARG A 177 -7.62 0.65 -24.83
N ARG A 178 -7.71 0.89 -23.52
CA ARG A 178 -8.82 0.47 -22.67
C ARG A 178 -9.03 1.48 -21.57
N TYR A 179 -10.27 1.85 -21.28
CA TYR A 179 -10.54 2.84 -20.25
C TYR A 179 -10.48 2.23 -18.83
N TRP A 180 -9.70 2.84 -17.94
CA TRP A 180 -9.55 2.39 -16.55
C TRP A 180 -10.85 2.47 -15.76
N GLY A 181 -11.65 3.51 -16.00
CA GLY A 181 -12.95 3.71 -15.35
C GLY A 181 -14.02 2.69 -15.75
N LEU A 182 -13.70 1.73 -16.62
CA LEU A 182 -14.52 0.53 -16.80
C LEU A 182 -14.42 -0.32 -15.52
N GLY A 183 -15.57 -0.77 -15.02
CA GLY A 183 -15.65 -1.55 -13.78
C GLY A 183 -14.84 -2.85 -13.77
N THR A 184 -14.38 -3.33 -14.93
CA THR A 184 -13.56 -4.54 -15.06
C THR A 184 -12.21 -4.44 -14.37
N SER A 185 -11.63 -3.24 -14.25
CA SER A 185 -10.36 -3.05 -13.55
C SER A 185 -10.53 -3.32 -12.06
N LEU A 186 -11.56 -2.72 -11.44
CA LEU A 186 -11.90 -2.99 -10.05
C LEU A 186 -12.35 -4.43 -9.82
N GLN A 187 -13.08 -5.02 -10.77
CA GLN A 187 -13.49 -6.43 -10.72
C GLN A 187 -12.27 -7.34 -10.62
N HIS A 188 -11.25 -7.08 -11.44
CA HIS A 188 -9.98 -7.81 -11.42
C HIS A 188 -9.24 -7.64 -10.09
N TYR A 189 -9.07 -6.41 -9.60
CA TYR A 189 -8.37 -6.16 -8.32
C TYR A 189 -9.12 -6.74 -7.12
N PHE A 190 -10.45 -6.78 -7.15
CA PHE A 190 -11.24 -7.46 -6.12
C PHE A 190 -10.99 -8.96 -6.14
N LEU A 191 -10.95 -9.60 -7.32
CA LEU A 191 -10.62 -11.02 -7.43
C LEU A 191 -9.20 -11.32 -6.91
N GLU A 192 -8.22 -10.48 -7.21
CA GLU A 192 -6.85 -10.62 -6.69
C GLU A 192 -6.80 -10.47 -5.16
N GLY A 193 -7.52 -9.48 -4.63
CA GLY A 193 -7.67 -9.28 -3.19
C GLY A 193 -8.37 -10.47 -2.51
N MET A 194 -9.34 -11.11 -3.16
CA MET A 194 -10.05 -12.27 -2.62
C MET A 194 -9.17 -13.53 -2.55
N TRP A 195 -8.20 -13.69 -3.45
CA TRP A 195 -7.19 -14.76 -3.36
C TRP A 195 -6.17 -14.48 -2.26
N SER A 196 -5.54 -13.31 -2.33
CA SER A 196 -4.39 -12.97 -1.49
C SER A 196 -4.78 -12.64 -0.05
N ARG A 197 -5.94 -12.00 0.14
CA ARG A 197 -6.45 -11.50 1.42
C ARG A 197 -7.94 -11.84 1.54
N PRO A 198 -8.32 -13.13 1.60
CA PRO A 198 -9.71 -13.53 1.71
C PRO A 198 -10.37 -12.88 2.93
N ALA A 199 -11.64 -12.47 2.80
CA ALA A 199 -12.36 -11.87 3.90
C ALA A 199 -12.86 -12.93 4.89
N ASP A 200 -12.68 -12.67 6.19
CA ASP A 200 -13.18 -13.55 7.26
C ASP A 200 -14.70 -13.44 7.41
N SER A 201 -15.23 -12.22 7.23
CA SER A 201 -16.65 -11.92 7.38
C SER A 201 -17.47 -12.41 6.19
N ALA A 202 -18.50 -13.20 6.47
CA ALA A 202 -19.47 -13.65 5.47
C ALA A 202 -20.18 -12.48 4.77
N LEU A 203 -20.42 -11.37 5.48
CA LEU A 203 -21.00 -10.17 4.90
C LEU A 203 -20.06 -9.54 3.86
N THR A 204 -18.79 -9.34 4.22
CA THR A 204 -17.78 -8.79 3.30
C THR A 204 -17.64 -9.65 2.05
N ARG A 205 -17.54 -10.98 2.21
CA ARG A 205 -17.50 -11.92 1.08
C ARG A 205 -18.73 -11.79 0.19
N SER A 206 -19.92 -11.73 0.79
CA SER A 206 -21.17 -11.59 0.04
C SER A 206 -21.23 -10.29 -0.76
N VAL A 207 -20.73 -9.19 -0.18
CA VAL A 207 -20.61 -7.90 -0.88
C VAL A 207 -19.60 -7.99 -2.03
N GLN A 208 -18.39 -8.52 -1.77
CA GLN A 208 -17.37 -8.72 -2.80
C GLN A 208 -17.91 -9.53 -3.99
N TRP A 209 -18.60 -10.65 -3.73
CA TRP A 209 -19.22 -11.48 -4.77
C TRP A 209 -20.26 -10.73 -5.60
N ARG A 210 -21.16 -9.97 -4.94
CA ARG A 210 -22.17 -9.17 -5.63
C ARG A 210 -21.53 -8.09 -6.51
N LEU A 211 -20.49 -7.43 -6.01
CA LEU A 211 -19.77 -6.39 -6.75
C LEU A 211 -19.04 -6.98 -7.96
N VAL A 212 -18.31 -8.09 -7.77
CA VAL A 212 -17.60 -8.77 -8.85
C VAL A 212 -18.56 -9.24 -9.95
N LYS A 213 -19.79 -9.62 -9.63
CA LYS A 213 -20.81 -9.97 -10.63
C LYS A 213 -21.53 -8.77 -11.26
N SER A 214 -21.28 -7.56 -10.77
CA SER A 214 -21.95 -6.34 -11.22
C SER A 214 -20.96 -5.29 -11.73
N PRO A 215 -20.34 -5.52 -12.91
CA PRO A 215 -19.37 -4.60 -13.49
C PRO A 215 -19.97 -3.21 -13.80
N ARG A 216 -21.29 -3.10 -13.97
CA ARG A 216 -21.98 -1.80 -14.10
C ARG A 216 -21.85 -0.96 -12.83
N LEU A 217 -22.07 -1.55 -11.67
CA LEU A 217 -21.89 -0.86 -10.39
C LEU A 217 -20.41 -0.54 -10.16
N LEU A 218 -19.52 -1.47 -10.50
CA LEU A 218 -18.08 -1.21 -10.45
C LEU A 218 -17.63 -0.11 -11.42
N THR A 219 -18.33 0.12 -12.53
CA THR A 219 -18.04 1.22 -13.46
C THR A 219 -18.32 2.57 -12.80
N ILE A 220 -19.40 2.67 -12.01
CA ILE A 220 -19.70 3.87 -11.21
C ILE A 220 -18.58 4.10 -10.19
N PHE A 221 -18.15 3.05 -9.47
CA PHE A 221 -17.07 3.17 -8.48
C PHE A 221 -15.71 3.48 -9.12
N ALA A 222 -15.37 2.85 -10.24
CA ALA A 222 -14.10 3.09 -10.95
C ALA A 222 -14.06 4.51 -11.53
N SER A 223 -15.14 4.94 -12.18
CA SER A 223 -15.24 6.32 -12.69
C SER A 223 -15.25 7.35 -11.55
N GLY A 224 -15.95 7.05 -10.45
CA GLY A 224 -15.97 7.88 -9.25
C GLY A 224 -14.59 7.99 -8.58
N ALA A 225 -13.84 6.90 -8.50
CA ALA A 225 -12.47 6.88 -8.00
C ALA A 225 -11.54 7.72 -8.88
N LEU A 226 -11.63 7.57 -10.21
CA LEU A 226 -10.83 8.36 -11.15
C LEU A 226 -11.17 9.85 -11.08
N LEU A 227 -12.46 10.19 -11.04
CA LEU A 227 -12.92 11.57 -10.86
C LEU A 227 -12.43 12.15 -9.54
N PHE A 228 -12.51 11.38 -8.46
CA PHE A 228 -12.01 11.77 -7.14
C PHE A 228 -10.52 12.12 -7.20
N GLU A 229 -9.68 11.21 -7.71
CA GLU A 229 -8.23 11.42 -7.84
C GLU A 229 -7.91 12.68 -8.65
N LEU A 230 -8.54 12.86 -9.82
CA LEU A 230 -8.33 14.04 -10.67
C LEU A 230 -8.87 15.34 -10.04
N SER A 231 -9.95 15.26 -9.25
CA SER A 231 -10.53 16.43 -8.58
C SER A 231 -9.60 17.05 -7.53
N PHE A 232 -8.55 16.34 -7.07
CA PHE A 232 -7.55 16.93 -6.17
C PHE A 232 -6.80 18.10 -6.80
N ALA A 233 -6.81 18.25 -8.14
CA ALA A 233 -6.20 19.41 -8.80
C ALA A 233 -6.78 20.74 -8.30
N VAL A 234 -8.04 20.74 -7.86
CA VAL A 234 -8.71 21.93 -7.31
C VAL A 234 -8.78 21.94 -5.79
N ALA A 235 -8.44 20.83 -5.11
CA ALA A 235 -8.59 20.69 -3.67
C ALA A 235 -7.76 21.69 -2.84
N PRO A 236 -6.51 22.02 -3.19
CA PRO A 236 -5.73 23.05 -2.48
C PRO A 236 -6.35 24.46 -2.59
N PHE A 237 -7.17 24.72 -3.60
CA PHE A 237 -7.67 26.06 -3.92
C PHE A 237 -9.10 26.33 -3.44
N SER A 238 -9.77 25.34 -2.83
CA SER A 238 -11.16 25.47 -2.41
C SER A 238 -11.38 25.08 -0.95
N GLY A 239 -11.32 26.07 -0.05
CA GLY A 239 -11.61 25.87 1.37
C GLY A 239 -13.02 25.36 1.65
N ARG A 240 -14.02 25.76 0.84
CA ARG A 240 -15.43 25.35 1.01
C ARG A 240 -15.67 23.88 0.69
N LEU A 241 -15.00 23.36 -0.34
CA LEU A 241 -15.15 21.97 -0.76
C LEU A 241 -14.16 21.04 -0.03
N SER A 242 -13.17 21.60 0.67
CA SER A 242 -12.15 20.88 1.44
C SER A 242 -12.71 19.70 2.25
N PRO A 243 -13.76 19.86 3.09
CA PRO A 243 -14.27 18.75 3.89
C PRO A 243 -14.82 17.59 3.07
N LEU A 244 -15.29 17.83 1.84
CA LEU A 244 -15.78 16.78 0.93
C LEU A 244 -14.62 15.89 0.45
N TRP A 245 -13.45 16.45 0.14
CA TRP A 245 -12.27 15.64 -0.21
C TRP A 245 -11.76 14.83 0.97
N CYS A 246 -11.82 15.37 2.18
CA CYS A 246 -11.52 14.61 3.40
C CYS A 246 -12.46 13.41 3.54
N ALA A 247 -13.77 13.65 3.56
CA ALA A 247 -14.77 12.61 3.73
C ALA A 247 -14.69 11.54 2.63
N HIS A 248 -14.56 11.96 1.37
CA HIS A 248 -14.47 11.04 0.25
C HIS A 248 -13.15 10.24 0.27
N GLY A 249 -12.02 10.86 0.61
CA GLY A 249 -10.74 10.17 0.70
C GLY A 249 -10.68 9.14 1.83
N LEU A 250 -11.24 9.47 3.00
CA LEU A 250 -11.39 8.51 4.09
C LEU A 250 -12.31 7.34 3.69
N ALA A 251 -13.45 7.62 3.05
CA ALA A 251 -14.37 6.60 2.57
C ALA A 251 -13.74 5.70 1.49
N PHE A 252 -12.96 6.29 0.57
CA PHE A 252 -12.23 5.58 -0.48
C PHE A 252 -11.25 4.55 0.12
N HIS A 253 -10.41 4.97 1.06
CA HIS A 253 -9.44 4.07 1.70
C HIS A 253 -10.08 3.05 2.64
N ALA A 254 -11.13 3.43 3.37
CA ALA A 254 -11.92 2.48 4.14
C ALA A 254 -12.56 1.41 3.23
N GLY A 255 -13.05 1.80 2.05
CA GLY A 255 -13.55 0.89 1.02
C GLY A 255 -12.47 -0.05 0.50
N ILE A 256 -11.25 0.44 0.25
CA ILE A 256 -10.10 -0.39 -0.14
C ILE A 256 -9.76 -1.41 0.95
N LEU A 257 -9.66 -1.00 2.22
CA LEU A 257 -9.41 -1.91 3.32
C LEU A 257 -10.52 -2.97 3.44
N TRP A 258 -11.78 -2.54 3.38
CA TRP A 258 -12.91 -3.45 3.52
C TRP A 258 -12.99 -4.46 2.37
N LEU A 259 -12.90 -4.01 1.13
CA LEU A 259 -13.15 -4.82 -0.06
C LEU A 259 -11.90 -5.50 -0.63
N GLN A 260 -10.70 -4.94 -0.44
CA GLN A 260 -9.45 -5.50 -0.98
C GLN A 260 -8.50 -6.00 0.12
N GLY A 261 -8.72 -5.60 1.37
CA GLY A 261 -7.87 -5.99 2.49
C GLY A 261 -6.54 -5.23 2.56
N LEU A 262 -6.41 -4.13 1.81
CA LEU A 262 -5.22 -3.29 1.79
C LEU A 262 -5.38 -2.14 2.79
N ASP A 263 -4.47 -2.06 3.75
CA ASP A 263 -4.54 -1.04 4.80
C ASP A 263 -3.83 0.24 4.36
N PHE A 264 -4.62 1.24 3.98
CA PHE A 264 -4.21 2.65 3.89
C PHE A 264 -4.87 3.50 4.98
N VAL A 265 -5.59 2.89 5.91
CA VAL A 265 -6.30 3.59 6.98
C VAL A 265 -5.35 3.92 8.12
N SER A 266 -4.43 3.01 8.45
CA SER A 266 -3.54 3.15 9.61
C SER A 266 -2.58 4.34 9.52
N PHE A 267 -1.94 4.58 8.36
CA PHE A 267 -0.90 5.63 8.23
C PHE A 267 -1.16 6.63 7.11
N TRP A 268 -1.66 6.18 5.96
CA TRP A 268 -1.95 7.08 4.84
C TRP A 268 -3.13 8.02 5.10
N SER A 269 -4.28 7.48 5.51
CA SER A 269 -5.54 8.23 5.61
C SER A 269 -5.53 9.36 6.62
N ALA A 270 -4.70 9.29 7.66
CA ALA A 270 -4.54 10.37 8.63
C ALA A 270 -4.13 11.69 7.96
N SER A 271 -3.33 11.63 6.89
CA SER A 271 -2.90 12.82 6.16
C SER A 271 -4.06 13.59 5.53
N LEU A 272 -5.14 12.89 5.13
CA LEU A 272 -6.33 13.49 4.52
C LEU A 272 -7.12 14.39 5.47
N LEU A 273 -6.90 14.26 6.78
CA LEU A 273 -7.50 15.14 7.77
C LEU A 273 -7.13 16.61 7.56
N VAL A 274 -6.05 16.92 6.82
CA VAL A 274 -5.71 18.30 6.45
C VAL A 274 -6.83 18.99 5.65
N PHE A 275 -7.63 18.20 4.94
CA PHE A 275 -8.78 18.69 4.19
C PHE A 275 -10.03 18.90 5.08
N ALA A 276 -10.05 18.41 6.32
CA ALA A 276 -11.14 18.66 7.26
C ALA A 276 -11.16 20.12 7.78
N PHE A 277 -10.02 20.80 7.75
CA PHE A 277 -9.85 22.15 8.33
C PHE A 277 -9.94 23.22 7.25
N PRO A 278 -11.09 23.86 6.99
CA PRO A 278 -11.23 24.84 5.91
C PRO A 278 -10.23 25.99 6.12
N LEU A 279 -9.49 26.33 5.06
CA LEU A 279 -8.55 27.45 5.05
C LEU A 279 -9.21 28.59 4.26
N SER A 280 -9.27 29.77 4.87
CA SER A 280 -9.97 30.95 4.33
C SER A 280 -9.07 31.83 3.45
N SER A 281 -7.76 31.65 3.55
CA SER A 281 -6.75 32.43 2.85
C SER A 281 -6.32 31.81 1.52
N LEU A 282 -5.88 32.67 0.60
CA LEU A 282 -5.31 32.26 -0.68
C LEU A 282 -3.89 31.74 -0.46
N LEU A 283 -3.55 30.60 -1.08
CA LEU A 283 -2.20 30.01 -1.03
C LEU A 283 -1.10 31.05 -1.31
N SER A 284 -1.28 31.91 -2.32
CA SER A 284 -0.30 32.93 -2.69
C SER A 284 -0.11 34.01 -1.61
N ALA A 285 -1.17 34.33 -0.86
CA ALA A 285 -1.08 35.30 0.24
C ALA A 285 -0.35 34.68 1.45
N ASP A 286 -0.68 33.43 1.78
CA ASP A 286 -0.04 32.68 2.87
C ASP A 286 1.46 32.51 2.63
N LEU A 287 1.84 32.12 1.41
CA LEU A 287 3.25 31.94 1.04
C LEU A 287 4.02 33.26 1.02
N ARG A 288 3.41 34.36 0.57
CA ARG A 288 4.03 35.69 0.60
C ARG A 288 4.33 36.12 2.04
N HIS A 289 3.33 36.01 2.91
CA HIS A 289 3.51 36.33 4.32
C HIS A 289 4.61 35.47 4.96
N ALA A 290 4.58 34.16 4.73
CA ALA A 290 5.59 33.24 5.25
C ALA A 290 7.00 33.56 4.72
N PHE A 291 7.12 34.04 3.48
CA PHE A 291 8.41 34.43 2.91
C PHE A 291 8.95 35.72 3.55
N GLU A 292 8.07 36.67 3.85
CA GLU A 292 8.43 37.95 4.46
C GLU A 292 8.77 37.82 5.95
N HIS A 293 8.10 36.93 6.67
CA HIS A 293 8.19 36.85 8.14
C HIS A 293 8.87 35.58 8.67
N GLU A 294 8.81 34.47 7.94
CA GLU A 294 9.22 33.14 8.42
C GLU A 294 10.09 32.36 7.39
N PRO A 295 11.03 33.00 6.65
CA PRO A 295 11.69 32.38 5.50
C PRO A 295 12.51 31.14 5.85
N LEU A 296 13.12 31.12 7.05
CA LEU A 296 13.92 29.98 7.53
C LEU A 296 13.11 28.69 7.66
N TRP A 297 11.80 28.81 7.86
CA TRP A 297 10.88 27.67 7.99
C TRP A 297 10.16 27.36 6.68
N LEU A 298 9.80 28.41 5.93
CA LEU A 298 9.16 28.26 4.63
C LEU A 298 10.07 27.57 3.62
N LEU A 299 11.33 28.00 3.48
CA LEU A 299 12.24 27.52 2.43
C LEU A 299 12.42 25.98 2.43
N PRO A 300 12.75 25.31 3.55
CA PRO A 300 12.85 23.85 3.55
C PRO A 300 11.52 23.16 3.26
N ALA A 301 10.40 23.68 3.77
CA ALA A 301 9.07 23.11 3.52
C ALA A 301 8.63 23.26 2.05
N ALA A 302 8.89 24.43 1.46
CA ALA A 302 8.61 24.72 0.05
C ALA A 302 9.48 23.86 -0.87
N LEU A 303 10.77 23.72 -0.57
CA LEU A 303 11.67 22.82 -1.32
C LEU A 303 11.19 21.37 -1.26
N TYR A 304 10.81 20.88 -0.08
CA TYR A 304 10.32 19.51 0.09
C TYR A 304 9.02 19.28 -0.72
N THR A 305 8.10 20.25 -0.70
CA THR A 305 6.86 20.20 -1.48
C THR A 305 7.13 20.28 -2.98
N LEU A 306 8.10 21.10 -3.40
CA LEU A 306 8.52 21.21 -4.80
C LEU A 306 9.10 19.89 -5.31
N LEU A 307 9.93 19.19 -4.52
CA LEU A 307 10.48 17.89 -4.91
C LEU A 307 9.37 16.85 -5.12
N GLN A 308 8.36 16.83 -4.25
CA GLN A 308 7.18 16.01 -4.45
C GLN A 308 6.41 16.39 -5.73
N LEU A 309 6.17 17.69 -5.96
CA LEU A 309 5.50 18.16 -7.18
C LEU A 309 6.24 17.74 -8.44
N LEU A 310 7.57 17.90 -8.46
CA LEU A 310 8.41 17.49 -9.58
C LEU A 310 8.29 15.99 -9.82
N THR A 311 8.40 15.18 -8.76
CA THR A 311 8.25 13.71 -8.81
C THR A 311 6.89 13.30 -9.36
N ALA A 312 5.82 13.93 -8.86
CA ALA A 312 4.44 13.65 -9.25
C ALA A 312 4.16 14.05 -10.72
N VAL A 313 4.56 15.26 -11.12
CA VAL A 313 4.32 15.79 -12.48
C VAL A 313 5.16 15.05 -13.52
N SER A 314 6.40 14.67 -13.20
CA SER A 314 7.24 13.88 -14.09
C SER A 314 6.81 12.42 -14.17
N LEU A 315 5.86 11.98 -13.33
CA LEU A 315 5.46 10.57 -13.16
C LEU A 315 6.70 9.68 -12.94
N TYR A 316 7.63 10.12 -12.11
CA TYR A 316 8.98 9.53 -12.01
C TYR A 316 8.93 8.01 -11.76
N ASP A 317 8.12 7.59 -10.78
CA ASP A 317 7.99 6.19 -10.37
C ASP A 317 7.45 5.27 -11.49
N LEU A 318 6.77 5.83 -12.50
CA LEU A 318 6.28 5.05 -13.65
C LEU A 318 7.42 4.63 -14.58
N TRP A 319 8.43 5.47 -14.74
CA TRP A 319 9.47 5.32 -15.77
C TRP A 319 10.79 4.80 -15.23
N LEU A 320 11.15 5.23 -14.03
CA LEU A 320 12.48 5.03 -13.47
C LEU A 320 12.39 4.10 -12.24
N ASP A 321 12.82 4.59 -11.08
CA ASP A 321 12.82 3.88 -9.81
C ASP A 321 12.09 4.70 -8.75
N ASP A 322 11.75 4.08 -7.64
CA ASP A 322 11.14 4.74 -6.49
C ASP A 322 12.10 5.75 -5.81
N ILE A 323 11.65 6.99 -5.59
CA ILE A 323 12.35 8.02 -4.79
C ILE A 323 11.62 8.35 -3.48
N LEU A 324 11.06 7.31 -2.86
CA LEU A 324 10.22 7.40 -1.67
C LEU A 324 10.91 8.13 -0.51
N PRO A 325 10.21 8.99 0.24
CA PRO A 325 8.75 9.14 0.27
C PRO A 325 8.13 10.03 -0.84
N PHE A 326 8.94 10.62 -1.73
CA PHE A 326 8.37 11.30 -2.89
C PHE A 326 7.82 10.28 -3.87
N SER A 327 6.61 10.51 -4.37
CA SER A 327 5.95 9.53 -5.22
C SER A 327 4.84 10.12 -6.07
N CYS A 328 4.70 9.64 -7.31
CA CYS A 328 3.50 9.84 -8.12
C CYS A 328 2.40 8.80 -7.82
N CYS A 329 2.63 7.95 -6.81
CA CYS A 329 1.73 6.93 -6.30
C CYS A 329 1.12 6.07 -7.40
N PRO A 330 1.96 5.37 -8.20
CA PRO A 330 1.56 4.62 -9.40
C PRO A 330 0.77 3.34 -9.06
N MET A 331 -0.32 3.45 -8.29
CA MET A 331 -1.10 2.32 -7.82
C MET A 331 -2.23 2.00 -8.78
N PHE A 332 -2.35 0.71 -9.11
CA PHE A 332 -3.45 0.17 -9.93
C PHE A 332 -3.61 0.88 -11.28
N MET A 333 -2.53 1.36 -11.90
CA MET A 333 -2.63 2.22 -13.08
C MET A 333 -3.11 1.50 -14.36
N PRO A 334 -2.62 0.28 -14.67
CA PRO A 334 -3.02 -0.37 -15.91
C PRO A 334 -4.51 -0.70 -15.89
N PRO A 335 -5.26 -0.44 -16.98
CA PRO A 335 -6.65 -0.89 -17.10
C PRO A 335 -6.68 -2.41 -17.26
N ARG A 336 -7.45 -3.10 -16.41
CA ARG A 336 -7.45 -4.57 -16.32
C ARG A 336 -8.85 -5.15 -16.51
N SER A 337 -8.89 -6.44 -16.83
CA SER A 337 -10.08 -7.28 -16.82
C SER A 337 -9.68 -8.68 -16.37
N PRO A 338 -10.56 -9.44 -15.68
CA PRO A 338 -10.28 -10.84 -15.35
C PRO A 338 -9.89 -11.69 -16.56
N PHE A 339 -10.46 -11.39 -17.75
CA PHE A 339 -10.29 -12.13 -19.00
C PHE A 339 -9.43 -11.40 -20.04
N ASP A 340 -8.64 -10.40 -19.64
CA ASP A 340 -7.68 -9.81 -20.59
C ASP A 340 -6.43 -10.70 -20.75
N PRO A 341 -5.70 -10.57 -21.86
CA PRO A 341 -4.53 -11.40 -22.12
C PRO A 341 -3.31 -11.01 -21.26
N LEU A 342 -3.39 -9.99 -20.40
CA LEU A 342 -2.25 -9.57 -19.59
C LEU A 342 -1.97 -10.57 -18.47
N PRO A 343 -0.72 -10.66 -17.97
CA PRO A 343 -0.33 -11.62 -16.93
C PRO A 343 -1.25 -11.59 -15.72
N LYS A 344 -1.68 -12.76 -15.26
CA LYS A 344 -2.56 -12.95 -14.10
C LYS A 344 -1.76 -13.66 -13.03
N TRP A 345 -1.64 -13.05 -11.85
CA TRP A 345 -0.84 -13.62 -10.77
C TRP A 345 -1.61 -13.59 -9.48
N GLN A 346 -1.80 -14.76 -8.88
CA GLN A 346 -2.57 -14.93 -7.66
C GLN A 346 -1.70 -15.54 -6.57
N THR A 347 -2.02 -15.21 -5.33
CA THR A 347 -1.38 -15.79 -4.16
C THR A 347 -2.43 -16.28 -3.18
N MET A 348 -2.17 -17.43 -2.56
CA MET A 348 -2.85 -17.86 -1.34
C MET A 348 -1.80 -18.04 -0.26
N THR A 349 -2.12 -17.66 0.98
CA THR A 349 -1.20 -17.84 2.09
C THR A 349 -1.97 -18.18 3.36
N THR A 350 -1.37 -19.03 4.19
CA THR A 350 -1.74 -19.04 5.60
C THR A 350 -1.18 -17.78 6.24
N ALA A 351 -1.86 -17.20 7.22
CA ALA A 351 -1.36 -16.06 7.97
C ALA A 351 -0.96 -16.54 9.38
N PRO A 352 0.10 -17.32 9.54
CA PRO A 352 0.35 -18.08 10.76
C PRO A 352 0.66 -17.19 11.96
N LEU A 353 1.17 -15.98 11.74
CA LEU A 353 1.54 -15.05 12.82
C LEU A 353 0.31 -14.35 13.43
N THR A 354 -0.74 -14.09 12.63
CA THR A 354 -1.86 -13.22 13.03
C THR A 354 -3.24 -13.82 12.76
N GLY A 355 -3.30 -14.97 12.09
CA GLY A 355 -4.51 -15.60 11.55
C GLY A 355 -5.07 -14.94 10.29
N ASN A 356 -4.66 -13.71 9.95
CA ASN A 356 -5.14 -12.99 8.77
C ASN A 356 -4.11 -11.98 8.22
N VAL A 357 -3.83 -12.04 6.91
CA VAL A 357 -2.95 -11.10 6.19
C VAL A 357 -3.52 -9.69 6.01
N ARG A 358 -4.81 -9.49 6.28
CA ARG A 358 -5.45 -8.17 6.41
C ARG A 358 -5.07 -7.46 7.70
N ARG A 359 -4.33 -8.13 8.59
CA ARG A 359 -3.83 -7.58 9.86
C ARG A 359 -2.32 -7.49 9.81
N SER A 360 -1.82 -6.47 10.50
CA SER A 360 -0.40 -6.26 10.77
C SER A 360 0.24 -7.51 11.36
N GLY A 361 1.47 -7.82 10.95
CA GLY A 361 2.30 -8.93 11.44
C GLY A 361 2.50 -10.06 10.44
N SER A 362 2.06 -9.93 9.19
CA SER A 362 2.25 -10.93 8.14
C SER A 362 3.19 -10.42 7.06
N MET A 363 3.92 -11.32 6.38
CA MET A 363 4.65 -10.95 5.18
C MET A 363 3.68 -10.65 4.04
N GLU A 364 3.92 -9.59 3.29
CA GLU A 364 3.17 -9.23 2.10
C GLU A 364 3.23 -10.38 1.06
N PRO A 365 2.10 -10.99 0.65
CA PRO A 365 2.14 -12.16 -0.23
C PRO A 365 2.28 -11.84 -1.73
N LEU A 366 2.00 -10.61 -2.18
CA LEU A 366 1.93 -10.30 -3.61
C LEU A 366 3.29 -10.01 -4.25
N TYR A 367 4.13 -9.18 -3.63
CA TYR A 367 5.36 -8.69 -4.28
C TYR A 367 6.50 -9.73 -4.34
N TRP A 368 6.42 -10.77 -3.51
CA TRP A 368 7.53 -11.66 -3.15
C TRP A 368 7.49 -13.00 -3.88
N SER A 369 6.81 -13.00 -5.02
CA SER A 369 6.62 -14.18 -5.86
C SER A 369 7.94 -14.72 -6.40
N PRO A 370 8.13 -16.05 -6.48
CA PRO A 370 9.28 -16.65 -7.15
C PRO A 370 9.47 -16.23 -8.60
N CYS A 371 8.39 -15.78 -9.27
CA CYS A 371 8.43 -15.26 -10.64
C CYS A 371 9.01 -13.85 -10.75
N SER A 372 9.08 -13.10 -9.65
CA SER A 372 9.54 -11.73 -9.67
C SER A 372 11.02 -11.66 -10.07
N GLY A 373 11.33 -10.91 -11.11
CA GLY A 373 12.70 -10.61 -11.54
C GLY A 373 13.44 -9.71 -10.55
N VAL A 374 12.72 -9.07 -9.62
CA VAL A 374 13.27 -8.05 -8.72
C VAL A 374 13.24 -8.51 -7.25
N PHE A 375 12.20 -9.23 -6.84
CA PHE A 375 11.98 -9.71 -5.45
C PHE A 375 11.80 -11.23 -5.37
N GLY A 376 12.24 -11.95 -6.39
CA GLY A 376 12.10 -13.39 -6.48
C GLY A 376 12.68 -14.09 -5.26
N LEU A 377 11.82 -14.77 -4.49
CA LEU A 377 12.29 -15.67 -3.44
C LEU A 377 12.96 -16.89 -4.09
N SER A 378 14.18 -17.18 -3.65
CA SER A 378 14.83 -18.43 -4.02
C SER A 378 14.04 -19.62 -3.47
N ARG A 379 14.19 -20.80 -4.08
CA ARG A 379 13.54 -22.01 -3.56
C ARG A 379 13.97 -22.33 -2.13
N ALA A 380 15.21 -22.01 -1.76
CA ALA A 380 15.70 -22.16 -0.39
C ALA A 380 15.01 -21.18 0.57
N ASP A 381 14.82 -19.92 0.16
CA ASP A 381 14.16 -18.91 1.00
C ASP A 381 12.67 -19.16 1.17
N LEU A 382 11.99 -19.70 0.15
CA LEU A 382 10.59 -20.11 0.24
C LEU A 382 10.32 -21.09 1.38
N GLN A 383 11.28 -21.99 1.65
CA GLN A 383 11.14 -22.99 2.72
C GLN A 383 11.29 -22.39 4.12
N LYS A 384 11.89 -21.20 4.24
CA LYS A 384 12.07 -20.47 5.50
C LYS A 384 10.83 -19.67 5.90
N LEU A 385 9.85 -19.55 5.00
CA LEU A 385 8.60 -18.86 5.31
C LEU A 385 7.79 -19.64 6.37
N PRO A 386 7.31 -18.95 7.42
CA PRO A 386 6.51 -19.58 8.47
C PRO A 386 5.12 -19.94 7.92
N GLN A 387 4.66 -19.19 6.92
CA GLN A 387 3.41 -19.47 6.23
C GLN A 387 3.56 -20.52 5.13
N ARG A 388 2.44 -21.22 4.89
CA ARG A 388 2.22 -21.99 3.66
C ARG A 388 1.76 -21.02 2.59
N VAL A 389 2.44 -21.00 1.47
CA VAL A 389 2.12 -20.07 0.37
C VAL A 389 2.03 -20.83 -0.93
N VAL A 390 1.06 -20.42 -1.74
CA VAL A 390 0.88 -20.85 -3.12
C VAL A 390 0.83 -19.61 -4.00
N TRP A 391 1.68 -19.55 -5.01
CA TRP A 391 1.54 -18.58 -6.10
C TRP A 391 1.19 -19.32 -7.37
N PHE A 392 0.23 -18.80 -8.12
CA PHE A 392 -0.20 -19.43 -9.35
C PHE A 392 -0.76 -18.40 -10.32
N GLY A 393 -0.80 -18.76 -11.60
CA GLY A 393 -1.35 -17.88 -12.61
C GLY A 393 -0.74 -18.12 -13.98
N SER A 394 -0.79 -17.08 -14.80
CA SER A 394 -0.32 -17.08 -16.17
C SER A 394 0.50 -15.85 -16.46
N THR A 395 1.55 -16.01 -17.26
CA THR A 395 2.40 -14.92 -17.75
C THR A 395 2.33 -14.78 -19.27
N THR A 396 1.29 -15.35 -19.89
CA THR A 396 0.96 -15.10 -21.31
C THR A 396 0.56 -13.63 -21.51
N GLY A 397 0.73 -13.14 -22.74
CA GLY A 397 0.39 -11.77 -23.14
C GLY A 397 1.07 -10.68 -22.32
N MET A 398 2.24 -10.98 -21.75
CA MET A 398 3.08 -10.02 -21.04
C MET A 398 3.54 -8.91 -21.99
N PRO A 399 3.30 -7.63 -21.66
CA PRO A 399 3.84 -6.53 -22.45
C PRO A 399 5.36 -6.43 -22.26
N PRO A 400 6.13 -6.01 -23.29
CA PRO A 400 7.59 -5.90 -23.22
C PRO A 400 8.10 -5.11 -22.00
N GLU A 401 7.39 -4.06 -21.63
CA GLU A 401 7.74 -3.20 -20.48
C GLU A 401 7.66 -3.93 -19.13
N ALA A 402 6.84 -4.98 -19.04
CA ALA A 402 6.68 -5.78 -17.83
C ALA A 402 7.71 -6.93 -17.73
N GLU A 403 8.41 -7.27 -18.81
CA GLU A 403 9.33 -8.40 -18.83
C GLU A 403 10.46 -8.28 -17.81
N ARG A 404 10.93 -7.06 -17.54
CA ARG A 404 11.97 -6.81 -16.52
C ARG A 404 11.55 -7.23 -15.12
N PHE A 405 10.25 -7.25 -14.84
CA PHE A 405 9.71 -7.63 -13.54
C PHE A 405 9.45 -9.14 -13.41
N VAL A 406 9.62 -9.91 -14.49
CA VAL A 406 9.38 -11.36 -14.52
C VAL A 406 10.64 -12.09 -14.95
N ARG A 407 11.07 -13.08 -14.15
CA ARG A 407 12.23 -13.94 -14.45
C ARG A 407 12.06 -14.64 -15.79
N ALA A 408 13.15 -14.78 -16.55
CA ALA A 408 13.14 -15.30 -17.92
C ALA A 408 12.45 -16.67 -18.04
N GLU A 409 12.71 -17.58 -17.10
CA GLU A 409 12.12 -18.91 -17.04
C GLU A 409 10.61 -18.92 -16.77
N CYS A 410 10.08 -17.83 -16.22
CA CYS A 410 8.66 -17.66 -15.90
C CYS A 410 7.90 -16.88 -16.99
N ARG A 411 8.53 -16.48 -18.10
CA ARG A 411 7.87 -15.68 -19.15
C ARG A 411 7.04 -16.54 -20.09
N ALA A 412 5.93 -15.95 -20.58
CA ALA A 412 5.05 -16.55 -21.59
C ALA A 412 4.56 -17.97 -21.24
N LYS A 413 4.29 -18.23 -19.96
CA LYS A 413 3.80 -19.53 -19.49
C LYS A 413 2.29 -19.49 -19.32
N PRO A 414 1.54 -20.44 -19.93
CA PRO A 414 0.08 -20.48 -19.81
C PRO A 414 -0.35 -20.78 -18.38
N PHE A 415 0.44 -21.59 -17.66
CA PHE A 415 0.23 -21.90 -16.26
C PHE A 415 1.57 -21.98 -15.52
N LEU A 416 1.61 -21.39 -14.34
CA LEU A 416 2.71 -21.46 -13.38
C LEU A 416 2.13 -21.75 -12.01
N LEU A 417 2.84 -22.56 -11.23
CA LEU A 417 2.46 -22.93 -9.88
C LEU A 417 3.70 -23.10 -9.01
N PHE A 418 3.77 -22.33 -7.93
CA PHE A 418 4.80 -22.40 -6.92
C PHE A 418 4.17 -22.59 -5.55
N ALA A 419 4.73 -23.48 -4.74
CA ALA A 419 4.35 -23.63 -3.35
C ALA A 419 5.56 -24.00 -2.51
N ASN A 420 5.54 -23.63 -1.23
CA ASN A 420 6.56 -24.04 -0.26
C ASN A 420 6.16 -25.28 0.56
N PHE A 421 5.21 -26.06 0.03
CA PHE A 421 4.70 -27.31 0.59
C PHE A 421 4.07 -28.14 -0.52
N GLU A 422 3.79 -29.41 -0.24
CA GLU A 422 3.15 -30.30 -1.21
C GLU A 422 1.64 -30.02 -1.30
N LEU A 423 1.17 -29.75 -2.52
CA LEU A 423 -0.24 -29.50 -2.79
C LEU A 423 -0.97 -30.80 -3.13
N SER A 424 -2.21 -30.94 -2.65
CA SER A 424 -3.11 -32.03 -3.04
C SER A 424 -3.40 -31.99 -4.55
N ALA A 425 -3.66 -33.15 -5.14
CA ALA A 425 -4.04 -33.26 -6.56
C ALA A 425 -5.32 -32.47 -6.87
N GLU A 426 -6.29 -32.51 -5.94
CA GLU A 426 -7.54 -31.75 -6.02
C GLU A 426 -7.27 -30.24 -6.12
N LEU A 427 -6.44 -29.68 -5.23
CA LEU A 427 -6.11 -28.26 -5.26
C LEU A 427 -5.40 -27.88 -6.56
N LYS A 428 -4.40 -28.66 -7.01
CA LYS A 428 -3.70 -28.42 -8.28
C LYS A 428 -4.69 -28.36 -9.46
N CYS A 429 -5.64 -29.29 -9.51
CA CYS A 429 -6.67 -29.35 -10.54
C CYS A 429 -7.56 -28.10 -10.52
N LEU A 430 -8.02 -27.67 -9.35
CA LEU A 430 -8.86 -26.47 -9.21
C LEU A 430 -8.12 -25.19 -9.64
N LEU A 431 -6.86 -25.02 -9.23
CA LEU A 431 -6.05 -23.86 -9.63
C LEU A 431 -5.80 -23.82 -11.14
N HIS A 432 -5.52 -24.98 -11.75
CA HIS A 432 -5.38 -25.09 -13.21
C HIS A 432 -6.66 -24.70 -13.93
N ARG A 433 -7.80 -25.28 -13.53
CA ARG A 433 -9.12 -24.95 -14.10
C ARG A 433 -9.47 -23.47 -13.98
N TRP A 434 -9.11 -22.83 -12.86
CA TRP A 434 -9.35 -21.41 -12.67
C TRP A 434 -8.49 -20.55 -13.63
N VAL A 435 -7.21 -20.90 -13.80
CA VAL A 435 -6.32 -20.19 -14.75
C VAL A 435 -6.74 -20.43 -16.20
N ASP A 436 -7.18 -21.64 -16.54
CA ASP A 436 -7.71 -21.93 -17.87
C ASP A 436 -8.97 -21.11 -18.15
N ALA A 437 -9.89 -21.01 -17.18
CA ALA A 437 -11.13 -20.26 -17.33
C ALA A 437 -10.89 -18.76 -17.61
N ILE A 438 -9.90 -18.14 -16.95
CA ILE A 438 -9.59 -16.73 -17.22
C ILE A 438 -8.82 -16.53 -18.54
N ASN A 439 -7.98 -17.48 -18.94
CA ASN A 439 -7.17 -17.38 -20.15
C ASN A 439 -7.95 -17.72 -21.43
N SER A 440 -8.99 -18.56 -21.31
CA SER A 440 -9.85 -18.96 -22.44
C SER A 440 -11.05 -18.02 -22.64
N GLY A 441 -11.34 -17.16 -21.67
CA GLY A 441 -12.44 -16.20 -21.75
C GLY A 441 -12.13 -15.02 -22.65
N GLU A 442 -13.20 -14.34 -23.05
CA GLU A 442 -13.13 -13.09 -23.82
C GLU A 442 -13.39 -11.88 -22.93
N LEU A 443 -12.99 -10.67 -23.36
CA LEU A 443 -13.21 -9.45 -22.59
C LEU A 443 -14.68 -9.20 -22.22
N ALA A 444 -15.60 -9.62 -23.10
CA ALA A 444 -17.04 -9.50 -22.87
C ALA A 444 -17.51 -10.36 -21.69
N ASP A 445 -16.80 -11.44 -21.36
CA ASP A 445 -17.15 -12.36 -20.27
C ASP A 445 -17.09 -11.71 -18.90
N ALA A 446 -16.30 -10.63 -18.76
CA ALA A 446 -16.30 -9.80 -17.56
C ALA A 446 -17.68 -9.21 -17.23
N TRP A 447 -18.56 -9.10 -18.24
CA TRP A 447 -19.93 -8.59 -18.15
C TRP A 447 -20.99 -9.68 -18.03
N ASP A 448 -20.60 -10.95 -18.14
CA ASP A 448 -21.49 -12.09 -17.96
C ASP A 448 -21.50 -12.52 -16.49
N GLY A 449 -22.60 -12.22 -15.80
CA GLY A 449 -22.78 -12.57 -14.39
C GLY A 449 -22.71 -14.08 -14.12
N ALA A 450 -23.08 -14.94 -15.07
CA ALA A 450 -23.02 -16.38 -14.93
C ALA A 450 -21.58 -16.90 -15.05
N LYS A 451 -20.79 -16.38 -16.01
CA LYS A 451 -19.35 -16.70 -16.10
C LYS A 451 -18.59 -16.21 -14.86
N MET A 452 -18.90 -15.01 -14.37
CA MET A 452 -18.30 -14.49 -13.14
C MET A 452 -18.68 -15.31 -11.91
N GLU A 453 -19.93 -15.79 -11.82
CA GLU A 453 -20.36 -16.71 -10.77
C GLU A 453 -19.57 -18.02 -10.81
N GLN A 454 -19.39 -18.63 -11.99
CA GLN A 454 -18.58 -19.84 -12.14
C GLN A 454 -17.12 -19.62 -11.70
N LEU A 455 -16.54 -18.47 -12.06
CA LEU A 455 -15.18 -18.12 -11.66
C LEU A 455 -15.03 -17.95 -10.13
N LEU A 456 -16.04 -17.34 -9.49
CA LEU A 456 -16.10 -17.18 -8.04
C LEU A 456 -16.28 -18.52 -7.31
N GLN A 457 -17.10 -19.42 -7.86
CA GLN A 457 -17.26 -20.77 -7.32
C GLN A 457 -15.96 -21.58 -7.41
N LEU A 458 -15.24 -21.49 -8.54
CA LEU A 458 -13.91 -22.11 -8.68
C LEU A 458 -12.90 -21.52 -7.69
N GLN A 459 -12.90 -20.20 -7.49
CA GLN A 459 -12.04 -19.56 -6.49
C GLN A 459 -12.36 -20.07 -5.08
N GLN A 460 -13.63 -20.13 -4.70
CA GLN A 460 -14.05 -20.61 -3.38
C GLN A 460 -13.66 -22.08 -3.16
N ALA A 461 -13.92 -22.94 -4.14
CA ALA A 461 -13.49 -24.34 -4.09
C ALA A 461 -11.97 -24.46 -3.93
N GLY A 462 -11.19 -23.63 -4.64
CA GLY A 462 -9.74 -23.57 -4.50
C GLY A 462 -9.28 -23.14 -3.11
N LEU A 463 -9.92 -22.12 -2.52
CA LEU A 463 -9.63 -21.67 -1.15
C LEU A 463 -9.98 -22.73 -0.10
N ASP A 464 -11.09 -23.44 -0.26
CA ASP A 464 -11.50 -24.51 0.66
C ASP A 464 -10.59 -25.74 0.54
N ALA A 465 -10.22 -26.13 -0.69
CA ALA A 465 -9.23 -27.18 -0.94
C ALA A 465 -7.84 -26.80 -0.40
N PHE A 466 -7.45 -25.52 -0.45
CA PHE A 466 -6.23 -25.03 0.17
C PHE A 466 -6.25 -25.19 1.69
N ARG A 467 -7.34 -24.80 2.37
CA ARG A 467 -7.50 -25.01 3.82
C ARG A 467 -7.42 -26.49 4.17
N ALA A 468 -8.20 -27.33 3.49
CA ALA A 468 -8.19 -28.78 3.71
C ALA A 468 -6.81 -29.42 3.46
N CYS A 469 -6.05 -28.90 2.47
CA CYS A 469 -4.69 -29.36 2.20
C CYS A 469 -3.72 -28.95 3.32
N VAL A 470 -3.86 -27.74 3.85
CA VAL A 470 -3.02 -27.24 4.97
C VAL A 470 -3.33 -27.97 6.27
N ASP A 471 -4.60 -28.22 6.58
CA ASP A 471 -5.05 -28.85 7.83
C ASP A 471 -4.55 -30.30 7.99
N ARG A 472 -4.21 -30.97 6.89
CA ARG A 472 -3.60 -32.31 6.89
C ARG A 472 -2.10 -32.31 7.16
N LEU A 473 -1.45 -31.15 7.07
CA LEU A 473 -0.01 -31.04 7.26
C LEU A 473 0.30 -30.80 8.74
N PRO A 474 1.46 -31.29 9.20
CA PRO A 474 1.96 -30.90 10.51
C PRO A 474 2.04 -29.38 10.62
N GLN A 475 1.61 -28.84 11.76
CA GLN A 475 1.79 -27.42 12.07
C GLN A 475 3.29 -27.11 11.97
N ARG A 476 3.64 -26.11 11.15
CA ARG A 476 4.99 -25.53 11.20
C ARG A 476 5.08 -24.76 12.52
N THR A 477 5.81 -25.29 13.49
CA THR A 477 6.23 -24.48 14.64
C THR A 477 7.13 -23.37 14.11
N ALA A 478 6.96 -22.14 14.60
CA ALA A 478 7.75 -20.97 14.21
C ALA A 478 9.20 -21.03 14.78
N GLY A 479 9.83 -22.21 14.77
CA GLY A 479 11.22 -22.42 15.13
C GLY A 479 12.11 -22.50 13.87
N PRO A 480 13.44 -22.30 14.01
CA PRO A 480 14.36 -22.55 12.91
C PRO A 480 14.20 -24.02 12.48
N PRO A 481 14.19 -24.33 11.18
CA PRO A 481 14.00 -25.71 10.75
C PRO A 481 15.16 -26.56 11.25
N ALA A 482 14.88 -27.53 12.11
CA ALA A 482 15.71 -28.72 12.21
C ALA A 482 15.70 -29.40 10.84
N ASP A 483 16.87 -29.86 10.39
CA ASP A 483 17.10 -30.56 9.12
C ASP A 483 15.94 -31.47 8.72
N CYS A 484 15.01 -30.93 7.93
CA CYS A 484 13.93 -31.70 7.34
C CYS A 484 14.48 -32.18 6.00
N GLY A 485 15.09 -33.37 6.00
CA GLY A 485 15.36 -34.10 4.77
C GLY A 485 14.07 -34.21 3.96
N PHE A 486 14.07 -33.69 2.74
CA PHE A 486 12.97 -33.88 1.81
C PHE A 486 13.43 -33.88 0.35
N SER A 487 12.83 -34.81 -0.37
CA SER A 487 12.99 -35.10 -1.80
C SER A 487 12.65 -33.90 -2.70
N PRO A 488 13.25 -33.82 -3.90
CA PRO A 488 13.00 -32.74 -4.86
C PRO A 488 11.53 -32.75 -5.37
N PRO A 489 10.87 -31.58 -5.48
CA PRO A 489 9.62 -31.43 -6.21
C PRO A 489 9.88 -31.56 -7.71
N THR A 490 9.01 -32.33 -8.33
CA THR A 490 8.87 -32.52 -9.76
C THR A 490 8.48 -31.19 -10.40
N ALA A 491 9.40 -30.60 -11.17
CA ALA A 491 8.98 -29.75 -12.28
C ALA A 491 8.23 -30.67 -13.23
N VAL A 492 6.90 -30.61 -13.25
CA VAL A 492 6.13 -31.22 -14.35
C VAL A 492 6.29 -30.30 -15.56
N LEU A 493 7.47 -30.37 -16.18
CA LEU A 493 7.60 -30.10 -17.61
C LEU A 493 7.08 -31.35 -18.31
N LYS A 494 5.78 -31.41 -18.57
CA LYS A 494 5.30 -32.30 -19.64
C LYS A 494 5.63 -31.61 -20.96
N GLY A 495 6.58 -32.19 -21.71
CA GLY A 495 6.34 -32.38 -23.15
C GLY A 495 5.12 -33.29 -23.28
N GLU A 496 4.21 -33.10 -24.22
CA GLU A 496 4.33 -32.56 -25.59
C GLU A 496 3.31 -31.44 -25.83
#